data_AF-A0A951M261-F1
#
_entry.id   AF-A0A951M261-F1
#
_cell.length_a   1.000
_cell.length_b   1.000
_cell.length_c   1.000
_cell.angle_alpha   90.00
_cell.angle_beta   90.00
_cell.angle_gamma   90.00
#
_symmetry.space_group_name_H-M   'P 1'
#
loop_
_entity.id
_entity.type
_entity.pdbx_description
1 polymer ?
#
loop_
_entity_poly.entity_id
_entity_poly.type
_entity_poly.pdbx_seq_one_letter_code
_entity_poly.pdbx_strand_id
1 'polypeptide(L)'
;MTEKHVESNEALARVQGFWERFQKPVLIAVTAIVVIVGGWYAYNEYIVKPKEEKAADAMFRAQQYFAMDSSNLVLNGDGQSRGVLYVINNFSGTKEANLAKYYAGISYLKLGQFENAVKYLKDFSTDASQIQLMAYGALGDAYSELNKKDEAIASYQKAAAAFDKDDNNSSEYLFRAALLAETTGNSAKALELYKELKDKFPRTEKGFQADKYIYRLSIEKN
;
A
#
# COMPACT_ATOMS: atom_id res chain seq x y z
N MET A 1 7.52 -59.21 23.30
CA MET A 1 7.99 -58.81 21.95
C MET A 1 6.93 -58.96 20.86
N THR A 2 5.71 -59.43 21.18
CA THR A 2 4.70 -59.84 20.18
C THR A 2 3.75 -58.71 19.75
N GLU A 3 3.34 -57.79 20.63
CA GLU A 3 2.41 -56.68 20.30
C GLU A 3 2.97 -55.72 19.25
N LYS A 4 4.24 -55.31 19.39
CA LYS A 4 4.88 -54.34 18.48
C LYS A 4 5.01 -54.86 17.04
N HIS A 5 5.09 -56.17 16.86
CA HIS A 5 5.16 -56.82 15.54
C HIS A 5 3.77 -56.96 14.90
N VAL A 6 2.71 -57.15 15.69
CA VAL A 6 1.33 -57.22 15.18
C VAL A 6 0.84 -55.83 14.77
N GLU A 7 1.08 -54.79 15.56
CA GLU A 7 0.78 -53.39 15.16
C GLU A 7 1.54 -52.97 13.91
N SER A 8 2.82 -53.35 13.79
CA SER A 8 3.63 -53.06 12.60
C SER A 8 3.08 -53.75 11.36
N ASN A 9 2.62 -55.00 11.48
CA ASN A 9 2.07 -55.76 10.35
C ASN A 9 0.70 -55.24 9.94
N GLU A 10 -0.15 -54.85 10.88
CA GLU A 10 -1.44 -54.20 10.57
C GLU A 10 -1.26 -52.82 9.94
N ALA A 11 -0.33 -52.02 10.44
CA ALA A 11 -0.01 -50.70 9.86
C ALA A 11 0.50 -50.84 8.42
N LEU A 12 1.41 -51.79 8.17
CA LEU A 12 1.90 -52.09 6.82
C LEU A 12 0.78 -52.61 5.90
N ALA A 13 -0.09 -53.49 6.38
CA ALA A 13 -1.22 -54.01 5.61
C ALA A 13 -2.26 -52.91 5.27
N ARG A 14 -2.53 -51.98 6.20
CA ARG A 14 -3.40 -50.82 5.95
C ARG A 14 -2.80 -49.85 4.94
N VAL A 15 -1.48 -49.61 5.00
CA VAL A 15 -0.76 -48.79 4.02
C VAL A 15 -0.74 -49.47 2.65
N GLN A 16 -0.51 -50.78 2.57
CA GLN A 16 -0.56 -51.55 1.33
C GLN A 16 -1.95 -51.55 0.69
N GLY A 17 -3.01 -51.83 1.48
CA GLY A 17 -4.39 -51.82 0.97
C GLY A 17 -4.86 -50.43 0.52
N PHE A 18 -4.39 -49.37 1.18
CA PHE A 18 -4.60 -48.00 0.73
C PHE A 18 -3.84 -47.71 -0.57
N TRP A 19 -2.56 -48.09 -0.65
CA TRP A 19 -1.72 -47.87 -1.81
C TRP A 19 -2.25 -48.58 -3.06
N GLU A 20 -2.61 -49.86 -2.96
CA GLU A 20 -3.13 -50.63 -4.10
C GLU A 20 -4.44 -50.04 -4.66
N ARG A 21 -5.30 -49.52 -3.78
CA ARG A 21 -6.60 -48.94 -4.14
C ARG A 21 -6.51 -47.50 -4.64
N PHE A 22 -5.56 -46.71 -4.13
CA PHE A 22 -5.45 -45.27 -4.42
C PHE A 22 -4.21 -44.86 -5.23
N GLN A 23 -3.33 -45.79 -5.61
CA GLN A 23 -2.11 -45.50 -6.38
C GLN A 23 -2.36 -44.67 -7.66
N LYS A 24 -3.40 -44.97 -8.45
CA LYS A 24 -3.70 -44.25 -9.70
C LYS A 24 -4.22 -42.82 -9.44
N PRO A 25 -5.25 -42.62 -8.59
CA PRO A 25 -5.66 -41.26 -8.19
C PRO A 25 -4.55 -40.44 -7.54
N VAL A 26 -3.76 -41.05 -6.65
CA VAL A 26 -2.64 -40.38 -5.96
C VAL A 26 -1.56 -39.98 -6.97
N LEU A 27 -1.20 -40.87 -7.90
CA LEU A 27 -0.22 -40.55 -8.94
C LEU A 27 -0.70 -39.38 -9.82
N ILE A 28 -1.97 -39.42 -10.26
CA ILE A 28 -2.55 -38.31 -11.05
C ILE A 28 -2.54 -37.00 -10.26
N ALA A 29 -2.92 -37.04 -8.98
CA ALA A 29 -2.91 -35.86 -8.11
C ALA A 29 -1.50 -35.29 -7.94
N VAL A 30 -0.50 -36.15 -7.67
CA VAL A 30 0.90 -35.75 -7.52
C VAL A 30 1.44 -35.19 -8.83
N THR A 31 1.18 -35.85 -9.97
CA THR A 31 1.59 -35.33 -11.28
C THR A 31 0.93 -33.98 -11.59
N ALA A 32 -0.36 -33.82 -11.29
CA ALA A 32 -1.06 -32.55 -11.46
C ALA A 32 -0.42 -31.44 -10.61
N ILE A 33 -0.08 -31.72 -9.35
CA ILE A 33 0.63 -30.77 -8.47
C ILE A 33 2.00 -30.41 -9.06
N VAL A 34 2.79 -31.39 -9.52
CA VAL A 34 4.10 -31.14 -10.13
C VAL A 34 3.98 -30.28 -11.37
N VAL A 35 2.99 -30.52 -12.24
CA VAL A 35 2.74 -29.69 -13.43
C VAL A 35 2.33 -28.27 -13.05
N ILE A 36 1.49 -28.11 -12.02
CA ILE A 36 1.07 -26.78 -11.53
C ILE A 36 2.27 -26.02 -10.96
N VAL A 37 3.06 -26.65 -10.08
CA VAL A 37 4.23 -26.02 -9.45
C VAL A 37 5.31 -25.74 -10.49
N GLY A 38 5.59 -26.69 -11.38
CA GLY A 38 6.57 -26.52 -12.46
C GLY A 38 6.14 -25.45 -13.47
N GLY A 39 4.86 -25.40 -13.82
CA GLY A 39 4.29 -24.36 -14.67
C GLY A 39 4.36 -22.98 -14.02
N TRP A 40 4.03 -22.87 -12.74
CA TRP A 40 4.16 -21.64 -11.97
C TRP A 40 5.62 -21.16 -11.87
N TYR A 41 6.56 -22.07 -11.58
CA TYR A 41 7.99 -21.76 -11.54
C TYR A 41 8.50 -21.28 -12.90
N ALA A 42 8.17 -21.98 -13.99
CA ALA A 42 8.57 -21.59 -15.34
C ALA A 42 7.97 -20.23 -15.73
N TYR A 43 6.70 -19.99 -15.42
CA TYR A 43 6.08 -18.69 -15.66
C TYR A 43 6.78 -17.57 -14.86
N ASN A 44 7.10 -17.81 -13.60
CA ASN A 44 7.79 -16.84 -12.76
C ASN A 44 9.22 -16.57 -13.25
N GLU A 45 9.98 -17.59 -13.63
CA GLU A 45 11.38 -17.48 -14.05
C GLU A 45 11.54 -16.86 -15.43
N TYR A 46 10.72 -17.25 -16.40
CA TYR A 46 10.91 -16.88 -17.81
C TYR A 46 10.01 -15.73 -18.28
N ILE A 47 8.93 -15.41 -17.55
CA ILE A 47 8.00 -14.32 -17.94
C ILE A 47 8.01 -13.19 -16.92
N VAL A 48 7.83 -13.49 -15.63
CA VAL A 48 7.73 -12.44 -14.59
C VAL A 48 9.07 -11.78 -14.33
N LYS A 49 10.11 -12.54 -13.96
CA LYS A 49 11.43 -11.98 -13.63
C LYS A 49 12.02 -11.08 -14.73
N PRO A 50 12.06 -11.48 -16.02
CA PRO A 50 12.64 -10.63 -17.06
C PRO A 50 11.82 -9.36 -17.32
N LYS A 51 10.51 -9.41 -17.05
CA LYS A 51 9.62 -8.25 -17.17
C LYS A 51 9.85 -7.26 -16.03
N GLU A 52 10.05 -7.74 -14.80
CA GLU A 52 10.43 -6.92 -13.63
C GLU A 52 11.79 -6.25 -13.87
N GLU A 53 12.81 -6.99 -14.32
CA GLU A 53 14.15 -6.44 -14.59
C GLU A 53 14.10 -5.30 -15.63
N LYS A 54 13.40 -5.50 -16.75
CA LYS A 54 13.22 -4.45 -17.76
C LYS A 54 12.44 -3.24 -17.22
N ALA A 55 11.48 -3.48 -16.34
CA ALA A 55 10.74 -2.40 -15.69
C ALA A 55 11.63 -1.62 -14.72
N ALA A 56 12.51 -2.31 -13.98
CA ALA A 56 13.48 -1.72 -13.07
C ALA A 56 14.51 -0.86 -13.82
N ASP A 57 15.04 -1.36 -14.93
CA ASP A 57 15.95 -0.60 -15.80
C ASP A 57 15.28 0.67 -16.34
N ALA A 58 14.02 0.56 -16.77
CA ALA A 58 13.24 1.71 -17.24
C ALA A 58 12.90 2.71 -16.11
N MET A 59 12.79 2.25 -14.86
CA MET A 59 12.54 3.09 -13.69
C MET A 59 13.77 3.85 -13.20
N PHE A 60 14.98 3.32 -13.41
CA PHE A 60 16.21 3.84 -12.82
C PHE A 60 16.41 5.35 -13.03
N ARG A 61 16.22 5.81 -14.28
CA ARG A 61 16.32 7.24 -14.62
C ARG A 61 15.20 8.07 -14.00
N ALA A 62 13.98 7.56 -14.01
CA ALA A 62 12.84 8.25 -13.41
C ALA A 62 13.01 8.47 -11.90
N GLN A 63 13.61 7.51 -11.18
CA GLN A 63 13.95 7.67 -9.76
C GLN A 63 15.01 8.75 -9.53
N GLN A 64 16.01 8.87 -10.42
CA GLN A 64 16.98 9.97 -10.37
C GLN A 64 16.31 11.33 -10.55
N TYR A 65 15.42 11.46 -11.55
CA TYR A 65 14.66 12.70 -11.74
C TYR A 65 13.77 13.02 -10.53
N PHE A 66 13.23 11.99 -9.87
CA PHE A 66 12.41 12.18 -8.68
C PHE A 66 13.24 12.71 -7.50
N ALA A 67 14.46 12.19 -7.32
CA ALA A 67 15.40 12.70 -6.33
C ALA A 67 15.87 14.13 -6.64
N MET A 68 15.79 14.57 -7.90
CA MET A 68 16.07 15.94 -8.36
C MET A 68 14.81 16.83 -8.40
N ASP A 69 13.69 16.40 -7.81
CA ASP A 69 12.40 17.10 -7.81
C ASP A 69 11.85 17.47 -9.20
N SER A 70 12.33 16.80 -10.25
CA SER A 70 12.02 17.10 -11.65
C SER A 70 10.77 16.36 -12.11
N SER A 71 9.60 16.73 -11.57
CA SER A 71 8.33 15.99 -11.73
C SER A 71 7.91 15.73 -13.18
N ASN A 72 8.17 16.65 -14.11
CA ASN A 72 7.84 16.44 -15.52
C ASN A 72 8.74 15.34 -16.16
N LEU A 73 10.03 15.35 -15.82
CA LEU A 73 10.98 14.32 -16.27
C LEU A 73 10.70 12.96 -15.62
N VAL A 74 10.24 12.93 -14.36
CA VAL A 74 9.77 11.69 -13.72
C VAL A 74 8.63 11.08 -14.55
N LEU A 75 7.63 11.88 -14.91
CA LEU A 75 6.45 11.41 -15.62
C LEU A 75 6.76 10.95 -17.04
N ASN A 76 7.47 11.79 -17.80
CA ASN A 76 7.58 11.65 -19.25
C ASN A 76 8.94 11.16 -19.72
N GLY A 77 9.98 11.27 -18.89
CA GLY A 77 11.37 11.11 -19.30
C GLY A 77 11.92 12.34 -20.01
N ASP A 78 13.12 12.21 -20.56
CA ASP A 78 13.85 13.27 -21.28
C ASP A 78 13.93 13.03 -22.81
N GLY A 79 13.18 12.04 -23.31
CA GLY A 79 13.19 11.61 -24.71
C GLY A 79 14.23 10.54 -25.04
N GLN A 80 15.31 10.43 -24.26
CA GLN A 80 16.26 9.31 -24.33
C GLN A 80 15.89 8.20 -23.34
N SER A 81 15.57 8.62 -22.12
CA SER A 81 15.15 7.79 -21.01
C SER A 81 13.64 7.79 -20.89
N ARG A 82 13.07 6.67 -20.43
CA ARG A 82 11.63 6.53 -20.20
C ARG A 82 11.24 7.12 -18.84
N GLY A 83 10.05 7.71 -18.76
CA GLY A 83 9.43 8.13 -17.50
C GLY A 83 8.50 7.07 -16.90
N VAL A 84 8.00 7.32 -15.69
CA VAL A 84 7.15 6.38 -14.95
C VAL A 84 5.84 6.06 -15.66
N LEU A 85 5.30 6.98 -16.48
CA LEU A 85 4.09 6.70 -17.28
C LEU A 85 4.32 5.61 -18.32
N TYR A 86 5.51 5.56 -18.92
CA TYR A 86 5.88 4.47 -19.81
C TYR A 86 5.93 3.15 -19.03
N VAL A 87 6.48 3.15 -17.82
CA VAL A 87 6.59 1.95 -17.00
C VAL A 87 5.22 1.40 -16.62
N ILE A 88 4.32 2.27 -16.14
CA ILE A 88 2.94 1.92 -15.78
C ILE A 88 2.20 1.25 -16.96
N ASN A 89 2.33 1.82 -18.16
CA ASN A 89 1.59 1.35 -19.34
C ASN A 89 2.16 0.07 -19.95
N ASN A 90 3.48 -0.13 -19.92
CA ASN A 90 4.14 -1.23 -20.63
C ASN A 90 4.50 -2.42 -19.73
N PHE A 91 4.63 -2.19 -18.43
CA PHE A 91 5.00 -3.22 -17.46
C PHE A 91 3.89 -3.50 -16.44
N SER A 92 2.63 -3.19 -16.76
CA SER A 92 1.49 -3.48 -15.88
C SER A 92 1.53 -4.91 -15.32
N GLY A 93 1.26 -5.02 -14.02
CA GLY A 93 1.36 -6.25 -13.23
C GLY A 93 2.71 -6.46 -12.55
N THR A 94 3.75 -5.68 -12.85
CA THR A 94 5.03 -5.76 -12.12
C THR A 94 5.06 -4.92 -10.85
N LYS A 95 5.99 -5.23 -9.94
CA LYS A 95 6.20 -4.43 -8.73
C LYS A 95 6.69 -3.02 -9.07
N GLU A 96 7.52 -2.89 -10.09
CA GLU A 96 8.02 -1.59 -10.55
C GLU A 96 6.91 -0.76 -11.19
N ALA A 97 5.99 -1.38 -11.94
CA ALA A 97 4.84 -0.64 -12.48
C ALA A 97 3.90 -0.18 -11.36
N ASN A 98 3.75 -0.95 -10.28
CA ASN A 98 3.04 -0.49 -9.09
C ASN A 98 3.79 0.69 -8.42
N LEU A 99 5.10 0.58 -8.17
CA LEU A 99 5.90 1.65 -7.60
C LEU A 99 5.91 2.92 -8.47
N ALA A 100 5.91 2.77 -9.79
CA ALA A 100 5.81 3.85 -10.76
C ALA A 100 4.54 4.69 -10.55
N LYS A 101 3.42 4.07 -10.11
CA LYS A 101 2.18 4.81 -9.78
C LYS A 101 2.38 5.74 -8.59
N TYR A 102 3.13 5.33 -7.56
CA TYR A 102 3.45 6.22 -6.43
C TYR A 102 4.23 7.44 -6.92
N TYR A 103 5.30 7.23 -7.67
CA TYR A 103 6.09 8.33 -8.23
C TYR A 103 5.26 9.24 -9.15
N ALA A 104 4.43 8.66 -10.01
CA ALA A 104 3.52 9.42 -10.86
C ALA A 104 2.56 10.27 -10.02
N GLY A 105 1.93 9.66 -9.01
CA GLY A 105 1.00 10.31 -8.10
C GLY A 105 1.61 11.52 -7.39
N ILE A 106 2.79 11.35 -6.79
CA ILE A 106 3.51 12.44 -6.13
C ILE A 106 3.95 13.51 -7.12
N SER A 107 4.45 13.13 -8.30
CA SER A 107 4.85 14.10 -9.33
C SER A 107 3.68 14.90 -9.88
N TYR A 108 2.51 14.29 -10.08
CA TYR A 108 1.31 15.02 -10.47
C TYR A 108 0.81 15.96 -9.37
N LEU A 109 0.87 15.53 -8.11
CA LEU A 109 0.55 16.40 -6.97
C LEU A 109 1.44 17.65 -6.96
N LYS A 110 2.76 17.48 -7.12
CA LYS A 110 3.73 18.59 -7.21
C LYS A 110 3.48 19.53 -8.39
N LEU A 111 2.90 19.03 -9.47
CA LEU A 111 2.54 19.82 -10.66
C LEU A 111 1.15 20.47 -10.57
N GLY A 112 0.42 20.30 -9.46
CA GLY A 112 -0.94 20.81 -9.29
C GLY A 112 -1.99 20.06 -10.11
N GLN A 113 -1.67 18.86 -10.62
CA GLN A 113 -2.59 18.04 -11.41
C GLN A 113 -3.28 17.01 -10.52
N PHE A 114 -4.19 17.50 -9.69
CA PHE A 114 -4.71 16.74 -8.55
C PHE A 114 -5.56 15.53 -8.95
N GLU A 115 -6.34 15.59 -10.04
CA GLU A 115 -7.11 14.42 -10.51
C GLU A 115 -6.19 13.27 -10.93
N ASN A 116 -5.08 13.59 -11.60
CA ASN A 116 -4.08 12.60 -11.97
C ASN A 116 -3.35 12.07 -10.73
N ALA A 117 -3.03 12.94 -9.76
CA ALA A 117 -2.45 12.51 -8.49
C ALA A 117 -3.35 11.47 -7.79
N VAL A 118 -4.64 11.78 -7.64
CA VAL A 118 -5.63 10.85 -7.07
C VAL A 118 -5.68 9.54 -7.86
N LYS A 119 -5.75 9.61 -9.20
CA LYS A 119 -5.80 8.42 -10.06
C LYS A 119 -4.66 7.45 -9.75
N TYR A 120 -3.42 7.93 -9.75
CA TYR A 120 -2.26 7.05 -9.57
C TYR A 120 -2.02 6.66 -8.11
N LEU A 121 -2.26 7.55 -7.14
CA LEU A 121 -2.11 7.23 -5.71
C LEU A 121 -3.14 6.22 -5.22
N LYS A 122 -4.38 6.25 -5.72
CA LYS A 122 -5.40 5.25 -5.36
C LYS A 122 -5.08 3.85 -5.87
N ASP A 123 -4.46 3.77 -7.03
CA ASP A 123 -4.12 2.51 -7.70
C ASP A 123 -2.77 1.92 -7.22
N PHE A 124 -2.05 2.66 -6.36
CA PHE A 124 -0.82 2.22 -5.72
C PHE A 124 -1.12 1.45 -4.43
N SER A 125 -0.36 0.39 -4.18
CA SER A 125 -0.41 -0.37 -2.93
C SER A 125 0.97 -0.83 -2.51
N THR A 126 1.21 -0.98 -1.21
CA THR A 126 2.47 -1.47 -0.65
C THR A 126 2.24 -1.96 0.76
N ASP A 127 3.05 -2.90 1.23
CA ASP A 127 3.06 -3.36 2.62
C ASP A 127 4.00 -2.51 3.50
N ALA A 128 4.78 -1.61 2.90
CA ALA A 128 5.66 -0.70 3.64
C ALA A 128 4.86 0.43 4.29
N SER A 129 4.64 0.33 5.60
CA SER A 129 3.83 1.25 6.41
C SER A 129 4.23 2.73 6.25
N GLN A 130 5.54 3.01 6.19
CA GLN A 130 6.05 4.38 5.99
C GLN A 130 5.57 4.96 4.67
N ILE A 131 5.60 4.16 3.60
CA ILE A 131 5.21 4.60 2.26
C ILE A 131 3.68 4.66 2.14
N GLN A 132 2.94 3.77 2.83
CA GLN A 132 1.49 3.87 2.95
C GLN A 132 1.06 5.19 3.60
N LEU A 133 1.69 5.56 4.71
CA LEU A 133 1.44 6.83 5.40
C LEU A 133 1.64 8.02 4.45
N MET A 134 2.77 8.05 3.73
CA MET A 134 3.05 9.13 2.78
C MET A 134 2.06 9.16 1.60
N ALA A 135 1.72 7.99 1.05
CA ALA A 135 0.79 7.88 -0.08
C ALA A 135 -0.63 8.32 0.31
N TYR A 136 -1.12 7.92 1.48
CA TYR A 136 -2.42 8.36 1.99
C TYR A 136 -2.42 9.85 2.34
N GLY A 137 -1.32 10.37 2.88
CA GLY A 137 -1.14 11.80 3.12
C GLY A 137 -1.24 12.60 1.83
N ALA A 138 -0.48 12.22 0.80
CA ALA A 138 -0.50 12.84 -0.51
C ALA A 138 -1.87 12.70 -1.21
N LEU A 139 -2.57 11.58 -1.00
CA LEU A 139 -3.92 11.40 -1.50
C LEU A 139 -4.91 12.35 -0.80
N GLY A 140 -4.77 12.55 0.52
CA GLY A 140 -5.52 13.55 1.27
C GLY A 140 -5.27 14.97 0.76
N ASP A 141 -4.02 15.31 0.44
CA ASP A 141 -3.64 16.60 -0.13
C ASP A 141 -4.31 16.81 -1.49
N ALA A 142 -4.19 15.84 -2.40
CA ALA A 142 -4.83 15.91 -3.70
C ALA A 142 -6.35 16.03 -3.60
N TYR A 143 -6.99 15.32 -2.68
CA TYR A 143 -8.43 15.44 -2.45
C TYR A 143 -8.82 16.80 -1.87
N SER A 144 -8.03 17.35 -0.94
CA SER A 144 -8.26 18.66 -0.34
C SER A 144 -8.22 19.76 -1.41
N GLU A 145 -7.22 19.71 -2.30
CA GLU A 145 -7.07 20.65 -3.42
C GLU A 145 -8.22 20.54 -4.44
N LEU A 146 -8.80 19.34 -4.60
CA LEU A 146 -10.01 19.12 -5.40
C LEU A 146 -11.31 19.49 -4.67
N ASN A 147 -11.22 20.06 -3.46
CA ASN A 147 -12.36 20.37 -2.59
C ASN A 147 -13.22 19.13 -2.24
N LYS A 148 -12.64 17.93 -2.30
CA LYS A 148 -13.23 16.64 -1.93
C LYS A 148 -12.95 16.33 -0.47
N LYS A 149 -13.64 17.10 0.39
CA LYS A 149 -13.34 17.23 1.82
C LYS A 149 -13.45 15.91 2.58
N ASP A 150 -14.51 15.14 2.33
CA ASP A 150 -14.74 13.88 3.04
C ASP A 150 -13.68 12.82 2.66
N GLU A 151 -13.33 12.73 1.37
CA GLU A 151 -12.26 11.84 0.91
C GLU A 151 -10.89 12.27 1.41
N ALA A 152 -10.64 13.58 1.53
CA ALA A 152 -9.42 14.13 2.09
C ALA A 152 -9.27 13.76 3.57
N ILE A 153 -10.30 14.03 4.38
CA ILE A 153 -10.35 13.67 5.81
C ILE A 153 -10.13 12.17 5.98
N ALA A 154 -10.83 11.33 5.22
CA ALA A 154 -10.68 9.88 5.28
C ALA A 154 -9.27 9.42 4.90
N SER A 155 -8.63 10.06 3.92
CA SER A 155 -7.26 9.74 3.51
C SER A 155 -6.24 10.14 4.58
N TYR A 156 -6.42 11.29 5.22
CA TYR A 156 -5.57 11.69 6.35
C TYR A 156 -5.72 10.78 7.57
N GLN A 157 -6.93 10.33 7.89
CA GLN A 157 -7.14 9.34 8.94
C GLN A 157 -6.45 8.00 8.62
N LYS A 158 -6.49 7.55 7.36
CA LYS A 158 -5.72 6.38 6.91
C LYS A 158 -4.23 6.59 7.03
N ALA A 159 -3.72 7.77 6.68
CA ALA A 159 -2.30 8.11 6.85
C ALA A 159 -1.88 8.04 8.32
N ALA A 160 -2.68 8.61 9.22
CA ALA A 160 -2.46 8.58 10.66
C ALA A 160 -2.48 7.17 11.27
N ALA A 161 -3.21 6.24 10.67
CA ALA A 161 -3.29 4.86 11.12
C ALA A 161 -2.27 3.92 10.45
N ALA A 162 -1.64 4.34 9.35
CA ALA A 162 -0.79 3.46 8.54
C ALA A 162 0.56 3.14 9.18
N PHE A 163 1.10 4.03 10.02
CA PHE A 163 2.40 3.82 10.66
C PHE A 163 2.43 4.34 12.11
N ASP A 164 1.78 3.58 12.99
CA ASP A 164 1.67 3.83 14.44
C ASP A 164 2.99 4.02 15.21
N LYS A 165 4.12 3.57 14.65
CA LYS A 165 5.45 3.77 15.26
C LYS A 165 6.02 5.17 15.01
N ASP A 166 5.44 5.96 14.11
CA ASP A 166 5.83 7.33 13.82
C ASP A 166 4.75 8.28 14.35
N ASP A 167 4.78 8.48 15.66
CA ASP A 167 3.84 9.36 16.36
C ASP A 167 3.84 10.78 15.76
N ASN A 168 4.98 11.29 15.33
CA ASN A 168 5.08 12.65 14.81
C ASN A 168 4.29 12.79 13.51
N ASN A 169 4.57 11.96 12.50
CA ASN A 169 3.85 12.04 11.24
C ASN A 169 2.39 11.58 11.37
N SER A 170 2.12 10.56 12.19
CA SER A 170 0.75 10.09 12.43
C SER A 170 -0.12 11.16 13.09
N SER A 171 0.42 11.84 14.11
CA SER A 171 -0.26 12.95 14.78
C SER A 171 -0.44 14.16 13.87
N GLU A 172 0.52 14.42 12.97
CA GLU A 172 0.41 15.47 11.96
C GLU A 172 -0.78 15.22 11.04
N TYR A 173 -0.90 14.02 10.44
CA TYR A 173 -2.02 13.73 9.55
C TYR A 173 -3.37 13.72 10.27
N LEU A 174 -3.44 13.23 11.50
CA LEU A 174 -4.68 13.29 12.28
C LEU A 174 -5.09 14.73 12.61
N PHE A 175 -4.11 15.59 12.92
CA PHE A 175 -4.33 17.03 13.10
C PHE A 175 -4.83 17.68 11.81
N ARG A 176 -4.25 17.35 10.66
CA ARG A 176 -4.70 17.86 9.34
C ARG A 176 -6.13 17.43 9.02
N ALA A 177 -6.52 16.19 9.37
CA ALA A 177 -7.90 15.72 9.26
C ALA A 177 -8.86 16.57 10.12
N ALA A 178 -8.50 16.80 11.39
CA ALA A 178 -9.29 17.59 12.32
C ALA A 178 -9.43 19.05 11.87
N LEU A 179 -8.33 19.66 11.42
CA LEU A 179 -8.31 21.03 10.91
C LEU A 179 -9.14 21.18 9.64
N LEU A 180 -9.07 20.22 8.72
CA LEU A 180 -9.90 20.24 7.52
C LEU A 180 -11.38 20.11 7.89
N ALA A 181 -11.75 19.22 8.82
CA ALA A 181 -13.11 19.12 9.32
C ALA A 181 -13.59 20.45 9.94
N GLU A 182 -12.76 21.11 10.74
CA GLU A 182 -13.08 22.37 11.39
C GLU A 182 -13.31 23.49 10.37
N THR A 183 -12.32 23.73 9.52
CA THR A 183 -12.34 24.81 8.52
C THR A 183 -13.43 24.63 7.47
N THR A 184 -14.00 23.43 7.37
CA THR A 184 -15.10 23.13 6.45
C THR A 184 -16.47 23.12 7.13
N GLY A 185 -16.54 23.51 8.41
CA GLY A 185 -17.77 23.71 9.17
C GLY A 185 -18.27 22.48 9.90
N ASN A 186 -17.53 21.36 9.89
CA ASN A 186 -17.88 20.16 10.63
C ASN A 186 -17.22 20.15 12.02
N SER A 187 -17.65 21.08 12.88
CA SER A 187 -17.11 21.27 14.23
C SER A 187 -17.23 20.02 15.10
N ALA A 188 -18.31 19.25 14.95
CA ALA A 188 -18.51 18.00 15.69
C ALA A 188 -17.43 16.96 15.32
N LYS A 189 -17.15 16.77 14.02
CA LYS A 189 -16.11 15.85 13.56
C LYS A 189 -14.71 16.35 13.93
N ALA A 190 -14.47 17.65 13.82
CA ALA A 190 -13.21 18.25 14.24
C ALA A 190 -12.93 17.98 15.72
N LEU A 191 -13.93 18.19 16.59
CA LEU A 191 -13.81 17.94 18.02
C LEU A 191 -13.52 16.46 18.34
N GLU A 192 -14.16 15.52 17.62
CA GLU A 192 -13.88 14.08 17.72
C GLU A 192 -12.41 13.78 17.38
N LEU A 193 -11.93 14.29 16.24
CA LEU A 193 -10.57 14.03 15.76
C LEU A 193 -9.50 14.69 16.63
N TYR A 194 -9.74 15.89 17.16
CA TYR A 194 -8.82 16.52 18.10
C TYR A 194 -8.73 15.77 19.43
N LYS A 195 -9.84 15.20 19.92
CA LYS A 195 -9.82 14.32 21.10
C LYS A 195 -9.04 13.04 20.81
N GLU A 196 -9.28 12.40 19.66
CA GLU A 196 -8.52 11.23 19.24
C GLU A 196 -7.01 11.52 19.16
N LEU A 197 -6.64 12.68 18.61
CA LEU A 197 -5.27 13.16 18.54
C LEU A 197 -4.65 13.31 19.93
N LYS A 198 -5.38 13.89 20.88
CA LYS A 198 -4.91 14.06 22.26
C LYS A 198 -4.70 12.71 22.95
N ASP A 199 -5.64 11.80 22.77
CA ASP A 199 -5.63 10.49 23.42
C ASP A 199 -4.51 9.60 22.89
N LYS A 200 -4.32 9.55 21.56
CA LYS A 200 -3.32 8.69 20.92
C LYS A 200 -1.92 9.27 20.97
N PHE A 201 -1.78 10.58 20.78
CA PHE A 201 -0.47 11.23 20.61
C PHE A 201 -0.21 12.35 21.63
N PRO A 202 -0.46 12.17 22.94
CA PRO A 202 -0.46 13.25 23.93
C PRO A 202 0.88 13.98 24.11
N ARG A 203 1.98 13.40 23.61
CA ARG A 203 3.36 13.88 23.77
C ARG A 203 3.96 14.50 22.51
N THR A 204 3.23 14.50 21.39
CA THR A 204 3.70 15.15 20.17
C THR A 204 3.33 16.63 20.20
N GLU A 205 3.98 17.43 19.36
CA GLU A 205 3.66 18.86 19.21
C GLU A 205 2.16 19.06 18.93
N LYS A 206 1.57 18.26 18.03
CA LYS A 206 0.15 18.33 17.68
C LYS A 206 -0.77 17.85 18.79
N GLY A 207 -0.38 16.82 19.55
CA GLY A 207 -1.13 16.39 20.73
C GLY A 207 -1.16 17.44 21.85
N PHE A 208 -0.08 18.22 22.04
CA PHE A 208 -0.09 19.37 22.95
C PHE A 208 -0.98 20.50 22.45
N GLN A 209 -0.98 20.76 21.14
CA GLN A 209 -1.83 21.80 20.55
C GLN A 209 -3.32 21.44 20.62
N ALA A 210 -3.68 20.15 20.56
CA ALA A 210 -5.07 19.67 20.53
C ALA A 210 -5.95 20.26 21.63
N ASP A 211 -5.45 20.41 22.86
CA ASP A 211 -6.21 20.94 24.00
C ASP A 211 -6.81 22.32 23.72
N LYS A 212 -6.05 23.19 23.02
CA LYS A 212 -6.51 24.51 22.61
C LYS A 212 -7.71 24.42 21.66
N TYR A 213 -7.65 23.52 20.68
CA TYR A 213 -8.69 23.33 19.67
C TYR A 213 -9.95 22.71 20.30
N ILE A 214 -9.77 21.68 21.14
CA ILE A 214 -10.85 21.05 21.91
C ILE A 214 -11.58 22.07 22.76
N TYR A 215 -10.84 22.88 23.53
CA TYR A 215 -11.44 23.90 24.39
C TYR A 215 -12.27 24.88 23.57
N ARG A 216 -11.71 25.47 22.51
CA ARG A 216 -12.42 26.44 21.66
C ARG A 216 -13.71 25.85 21.08
N LEU A 217 -13.64 24.66 20.48
CA LEU A 217 -14.81 24.03 19.86
C LEU A 217 -15.86 23.56 20.89
N SER A 218 -15.47 23.32 22.15
CA SER A 218 -16.41 22.94 23.21
C SER A 218 -17.23 24.09 23.76
N ILE A 219 -16.76 25.34 23.58
CA ILE A 219 -17.43 26.55 24.08
C ILE A 219 -18.13 27.35 22.97
N GLU A 220 -17.79 27.11 21.70
CA GLU A 220 -18.52 27.65 20.57
C GLU A 220 -19.92 27.00 20.51
N LYS A 221 -20.97 27.84 20.47
CA LYS A 221 -22.33 27.35 20.30
C LYS A 221 -22.47 26.82 18.86
N ASN A 222 -22.65 25.50 18.73
CA ASN A 222 -23.03 24.85 17.47
C ASN A 222 -24.34 25.44 16.91
#